data_AF-A0A1H8X176-F1
#
_entry.id   AF-A0A1H8X176-F1
#
_cell.length_a   1.000
_cell.length_b   1.000
_cell.length_c   1.000
_cell.angle_alpha   90.00
_cell.angle_beta   90.00
_cell.angle_gamma   90.00
#
_symmetry.space_group_name_H-M   'P 1'
#
loop_
_entity.id
_entity.type
_entity.pdbx_description
1 polymer ?
#
loop_
_entity_poly.entity_id
_entity_poly.type
_entity_poly.pdbx_seq_one_letter_code
_entity_poly.pdbx_strand_id
1 'polypeptide(L)'
;MATFKHTGGVSKFEKKLVEGMVANGYTREFAEKTFSQLEGFGSYGFPESHVASFALLAYASSWMKCWHPDVFCCALLNAQPMGFYAPAQVVRDARASGLVPAR
;
A
#
# COMPACT_ATOMS: atom_id res chain seq x y z
N MET A 1 18.66 -11.14 -4.46
CA MET A 1 17.42 -11.78 -4.96
C MET A 1 16.64 -10.73 -5.74
N ALA A 2 16.78 -10.71 -7.06
CA ALA A 2 16.02 -9.83 -7.94
C ALA A 2 15.52 -10.67 -9.13
N THR A 3 14.52 -11.50 -8.84
CA THR A 3 13.52 -11.93 -9.83
C THR A 3 12.67 -10.66 -10.02
N PHE A 4 12.53 -10.02 -11.18
CA PHE A 4 11.91 -10.54 -12.38
C PHE A 4 12.44 -9.78 -13.60
N LYS A 5 13.03 -10.53 -14.53
CA LYS A 5 13.44 -10.09 -15.86
C LYS A 5 12.32 -10.42 -16.86
N HIS A 6 12.08 -9.49 -17.77
CA HIS A 6 11.55 -9.71 -19.12
C HIS A 6 10.15 -10.32 -19.28
N THR A 7 9.12 -9.49 -19.14
CA THR A 7 8.03 -9.50 -20.13
C THR A 7 8.11 -8.18 -20.87
N GLY A 8 8.27 -8.20 -22.20
CA GLY A 8 8.44 -7.01 -23.05
C GLY A 8 7.21 -6.11 -23.14
N GLY A 9 6.59 -5.80 -21.99
CA GLY A 9 5.29 -5.15 -21.89
C GLY A 9 5.36 -3.65 -22.17
N VAL A 10 6.32 -2.94 -21.56
CA VAL A 10 6.39 -1.47 -21.66
C VAL A 10 7.30 -1.01 -22.79
N SER A 11 8.41 -1.73 -23.08
CA SER A 11 9.39 -1.40 -24.14
C SER A 11 8.76 -1.26 -25.54
N LYS A 12 7.67 -1.99 -25.83
CA LYS A 12 6.93 -1.86 -27.10
C LYS A 12 6.24 -0.49 -27.29
N PHE A 13 6.06 0.28 -26.22
CA PHE A 13 5.41 1.59 -26.27
C PHE A 13 6.41 2.76 -26.31
N GLU A 14 7.71 2.48 -26.24
CA GLU A 14 8.77 3.49 -26.21
C GLU A 14 8.64 4.49 -27.36
N LYS A 15 8.62 3.98 -28.60
CA LYS A 15 8.50 4.83 -29.80
C LYS A 15 7.27 5.72 -29.74
N LYS A 16 6.11 5.17 -29.36
CA LYS A 16 4.85 5.91 -29.25
C LYS A 16 4.93 7.03 -28.21
N LEU A 17 5.55 6.77 -27.05
CA LEU A 17 5.70 7.77 -26.00
C LEU A 17 6.68 8.87 -26.43
N VAL A 18 7.87 8.49 -26.91
CA VAL A 18 8.92 9.44 -27.29
C VAL A 18 8.47 10.33 -28.43
N GLU A 19 7.90 9.77 -29.50
CA GLU A 19 7.39 10.56 -30.63
C GLU A 19 6.22 11.46 -30.20
N GLY A 20 5.33 10.97 -29.33
CA GLY A 20 4.25 11.77 -28.77
C GLY A 20 4.76 12.95 -27.95
N MET A 21 5.77 12.74 -27.11
CA MET A 21 6.39 13.83 -26.33
C MET A 21 7.09 14.85 -27.24
N VAL A 22 7.85 14.39 -28.25
CA VAL A 22 8.49 15.30 -29.22
C VAL A 22 7.46 16.13 -29.98
N ALA A 23 6.34 15.53 -30.41
CA ALA A 23 5.24 16.25 -31.05
C ALA A 23 4.57 17.29 -30.12
N ASN A 24 4.65 17.09 -28.80
CA ASN A 24 4.19 18.06 -27.79
C ASN A 24 5.27 19.08 -27.38
N GLY A 25 6.40 19.15 -28.10
CA GLY A 25 7.45 20.16 -27.91
C GLY A 25 8.55 19.78 -26.89
N TYR A 26 8.57 18.55 -26.40
CA TYR A 26 9.67 18.07 -25.53
C TYR A 26 10.90 17.70 -26.36
N THR A 27 12.09 17.85 -25.76
CA THR A 27 13.32 17.35 -26.39
C THR A 27 13.32 15.82 -26.40
N ARG A 28 13.91 15.23 -27.44
CA ARG A 28 14.05 13.78 -27.56
C ARG A 28 14.81 13.18 -26.36
N GLU A 29 15.90 13.82 -25.96
CA GLU A 29 16.72 13.40 -24.81
C GLU A 29 15.90 13.35 -23.51
N PHE A 30 15.03 14.35 -23.26
CA PHE A 30 14.14 14.34 -22.11
C PHE A 30 13.14 13.18 -22.17
N ALA A 31 12.52 12.97 -23.33
CA ALA A 31 11.53 11.91 -23.52
C ALA A 31 12.12 10.50 -23.33
N GLU A 32 13.31 10.25 -23.87
CA GLU A 32 14.04 8.99 -23.71
C GLU A 32 14.41 8.74 -22.24
N LYS A 33 14.86 9.78 -21.52
CA LYS A 33 15.13 9.69 -20.08
C LYS A 33 13.87 9.39 -19.26
N THR A 34 12.73 10.01 -19.57
CA THR A 34 11.44 9.72 -18.92
C THR A 34 11.02 8.27 -19.16
N PHE A 35 11.17 7.76 -20.39
CA PHE A 35 10.84 6.37 -20.70
C PHE A 35 11.71 5.39 -19.89
N SER A 36 13.02 5.64 -19.79
CA SER A 36 13.93 4.81 -18.99
C SER A 36 13.52 4.74 -17.51
N GLN A 37 13.04 5.84 -16.94
CA GLN A 37 12.50 5.84 -15.58
C GLN A 37 11.23 4.99 -15.46
N LEU A 38 10.29 5.13 -16.40
CA LEU A 38 9.05 4.34 -16.42
C LEU A 38 9.34 2.85 -16.55
N GLU A 39 10.32 2.46 -17.36
CA GLU A 39 10.75 1.06 -17.49
C GLU A 39 11.32 0.52 -16.16
N GLY A 40 12.13 1.32 -15.46
CA GLY A 40 12.63 0.98 -14.12
C GLY A 40 11.53 0.81 -13.08
N PHE A 41 10.54 1.72 -13.05
CA PHE A 41 9.43 1.68 -12.10
C PHE A 41 8.36 0.62 -12.43
N GLY A 42 8.23 0.21 -13.68
CA GLY A 42 7.19 -0.73 -14.12
C GLY A 42 7.20 -2.08 -13.40
N SER A 43 8.34 -2.47 -12.82
CA SER A 43 8.48 -3.70 -12.02
C SER A 43 8.04 -3.56 -10.55
N TYR A 44 7.92 -2.34 -10.03
CA TYR A 44 7.56 -2.04 -8.63
C TYR A 44 6.30 -1.18 -8.49
N GLY A 45 5.68 -0.79 -9.60
CA GLY A 45 4.44 -0.02 -9.61
C GLY A 45 3.31 -0.78 -8.90
N PHE A 46 2.56 -0.08 -8.06
CA PHE A 46 1.43 -0.65 -7.33
C PHE A 46 0.15 0.16 -7.61
N PRO A 47 -1.03 -0.47 -7.73
CA PRO A 47 -2.27 0.25 -8.04
C PRO A 47 -2.66 1.24 -6.93
N GLU A 48 -2.63 2.53 -7.25
CA GLU A 48 -2.94 3.60 -6.28
C GLU A 48 -4.33 3.46 -5.68
N SER A 49 -5.34 3.12 -6.49
CA SER A 49 -6.72 2.93 -6.02
C SER A 49 -6.85 1.84 -4.96
N HIS A 50 -6.05 0.78 -5.06
CA HIS A 50 -5.99 -0.28 -4.05
C HIS A 50 -5.29 0.21 -2.78
N VAL A 51 -4.19 0.96 -2.89
CA VAL A 51 -3.53 1.50 -1.69
C VAL A 51 -4.44 2.47 -0.95
N ALA A 52 -5.11 3.36 -1.68
CA ALA A 52 -5.96 4.39 -1.09
C ALA A 52 -7.12 3.79 -0.29
N SER A 53 -7.79 2.75 -0.80
CA SER A 53 -8.91 2.12 -0.12
C SER A 53 -8.49 1.44 1.19
N PHE A 54 -7.37 0.72 1.18
CA PHE A 54 -6.84 0.07 2.40
C PHE A 54 -6.23 1.08 3.39
N ALA A 55 -5.58 2.14 2.89
CA ALA A 55 -5.03 3.19 3.73
C ALA A 55 -6.11 3.90 4.56
N LEU A 56 -7.29 4.13 3.98
CA LEU A 56 -8.43 4.72 4.69
C LEU A 56 -8.89 3.82 5.86
N LEU A 57 -8.98 2.51 5.65
CA LEU A 57 -9.35 1.56 6.70
C LEU A 57 -8.30 1.50 7.82
N ALA A 58 -7.02 1.46 7.45
CA ALA A 58 -5.92 1.47 8.41
C ALA A 58 -5.91 2.77 9.24
N TYR A 59 -6.15 3.92 8.59
CA TYR A 59 -6.23 5.21 9.25
C TYR A 59 -7.40 5.28 10.23
N ALA A 60 -8.62 4.93 9.79
CA ALA A 60 -9.81 4.94 10.64
C ALA A 60 -9.65 4.00 11.85
N SER A 61 -9.09 2.80 11.63
CA SER A 61 -8.79 1.84 12.70
C SER A 61 -7.78 2.39 13.70
N SER A 62 -6.72 3.04 13.21
CA SER A 62 -5.66 3.63 14.04
C SER A 62 -6.16 4.83 14.84
N TRP A 63 -7.01 5.66 14.24
CA TRP A 63 -7.68 6.77 14.92
C TRP A 63 -8.54 6.26 16.07
N MET A 64 -9.37 5.23 15.83
CA MET A 64 -10.19 4.61 16.88
C MET A 64 -9.31 4.00 17.98
N LYS A 65 -8.24 3.28 17.62
CA LYS A 65 -7.28 2.76 18.60
C LYS A 65 -6.62 3.86 19.45
N CYS A 66 -6.37 5.04 18.87
CA CYS A 66 -5.71 6.13 19.57
C CYS A 66 -6.63 6.87 20.54
N TRP A 67 -7.89 7.13 20.14
CA TRP A 67 -8.82 7.98 20.90
C TRP A 67 -9.87 7.19 21.69
N HIS A 68 -10.22 5.99 21.23
CA HIS A 68 -11.22 5.10 21.84
C HIS A 68 -10.69 3.66 21.92
N PRO A 69 -9.57 3.43 22.62
CA PRO A 69 -8.87 2.15 22.64
C PRO A 69 -9.69 0.99 23.24
N ASP A 70 -10.57 1.28 24.20
CA ASP A 70 -11.51 0.34 24.82
C ASP A 70 -12.58 -0.12 23.83
N VAL A 71 -13.18 0.82 23.10
CA VAL A 71 -14.15 0.54 22.02
C VAL A 71 -13.48 -0.27 20.91
N PHE A 72 -12.27 0.12 20.50
CA PHE A 72 -11.51 -0.60 19.48
C PHE A 72 -11.24 -2.06 19.90
N CYS A 73 -10.80 -2.28 21.14
CA CYS A 73 -10.59 -3.63 21.67
C CYS A 73 -11.88 -4.46 21.70
N CYS A 74 -12.99 -3.88 22.17
CA CYS A 74 -14.28 -4.56 22.19
C CYS A 74 -14.76 -4.93 20.78
N ALA A 75 -14.62 -4.00 19.82
CA ALA A 75 -14.98 -4.24 18.43
C ALA A 75 -14.18 -5.40 17.81
N LEU A 76 -12.87 -5.49 18.09
CA LEU A 76 -12.03 -6.61 17.63
C LEU A 76 -12.45 -7.97 18.23
N LEU A 77 -12.92 -7.99 19.48
CA LEU A 77 -13.43 -9.22 20.10
C LEU A 77 -14.78 -9.63 19.52
N ASN A 78 -15.64 -8.67 19.20
CA ASN A 78 -16.96 -8.92 18.59
C ASN A 78 -16.87 -9.35 17.12
N ALA A 79 -15.82 -8.96 16.40
CA ALA A 79 -15.61 -9.30 15.00
C ALA A 79 -15.04 -10.70 14.76
N GLN A 80 -15.03 -11.57 15.77
CA GLN A 80 -14.46 -12.91 15.67
C GLN A 80 -15.38 -13.88 14.90
N PRO A 81 -14.82 -14.84 14.14
CA PRO A 81 -13.38 -15.15 14.03
C PRO A 81 -12.61 -14.17 13.13
N MET A 82 -11.47 -13.67 13.62
CA MET A 82 -10.53 -12.87 12.82
C MET A 82 -9.35 -13.75 12.40
N GLY A 83 -9.00 -13.77 11.11
CA GLY A 83 -8.00 -14.71 10.56
C GLY A 83 -6.56 -14.54 11.08
N PHE A 84 -6.21 -13.39 11.66
CA PHE A 84 -4.82 -13.07 12.06
C PHE A 84 -4.57 -13.07 13.57
N TYR A 85 -5.58 -12.82 14.40
CA TYR A 85 -5.41 -12.66 15.85
C TYR A 85 -6.47 -13.41 16.64
N ALA A 86 -6.01 -14.33 17.48
CA ALA A 86 -6.89 -15.03 18.40
C ALA A 86 -7.40 -14.07 19.51
N PRO A 87 -8.62 -14.28 20.04
CA PRO A 87 -9.17 -13.44 21.12
C PRO A 87 -8.22 -13.29 22.31
N ALA A 88 -7.52 -14.37 22.69
CA ALA A 88 -6.56 -14.34 23.79
C ALA A 88 -5.38 -13.38 23.55
N GLN A 89 -4.93 -13.21 22.30
CA GLN A 89 -3.88 -12.26 21.95
C GLN A 89 -4.37 -10.81 22.08
N VAL A 90 -5.61 -10.54 21.66
CA VAL A 90 -6.25 -9.22 21.78
C VAL A 90 -6.41 -8.82 23.25
N VAL A 91 -6.92 -9.73 24.09
CA VAL A 91 -7.06 -9.48 25.54
C VAL A 91 -5.70 -9.24 26.20
N ARG A 92 -4.67 -9.98 25.80
CA ARG A 92 -3.31 -9.78 26.33
C ARG A 92 -2.75 -8.41 25.95
N ASP A 93 -2.95 -7.96 24.70
CA ASP A 93 -2.53 -6.63 24.24
C ASP A 93 -3.24 -5.50 25.03
N ALA A 94 -4.55 -5.66 25.28
CA ALA A 94 -5.31 -4.72 26.09
C ALA A 94 -4.81 -4.63 27.54
N ARG A 95 -4.39 -5.74 28.14
CA ARG A 95 -3.77 -5.74 29.48
C ARG A 95 -2.39 -5.07 29.47
N ALA A 96 -1.56 -5.39 28.48
CA ALA A 96 -0.20 -4.85 28.37
C ALA A 96 -0.18 -3.33 28.12
N SER A 97 -1.20 -2.81 27.41
CA SER A 97 -1.38 -1.38 27.15
C SER A 97 -2.02 -0.60 28.30
N GLY A 98 -2.38 -1.28 29.41
CA GLY A 98 -3.00 -0.65 30.58
C GLY A 98 -4.50 -0.35 30.43
N LEU A 99 -5.14 -0.78 29.34
CA LEU A 99 -6.59 -0.64 29.13
C LEU A 99 -7.42 -1.50 30.08
N VAL A 100 -6.90 -2.68 30.44
CA VAL A 100 -7.54 -3.63 31.35
C VAL A 100 -6.59 -3.94 32.50
N PRO A 101 -7.06 -3.98 33.76
CA PRO A 101 -6.20 -4.35 34.89
C PRO A 101 -5.54 -5.71 34.68
N ALA A 102 -4.23 -5.80 34.96
CA ALA A 102 -3.59 -7.07 35.15
C ALA A 102 -4.17 -7.71 36.42
N ARG A 103 -4.85 -8.85 36.27
CA ARG A 103 -5.18 -9.73 37.40
C ARG A 103 -3.96 -10.56 37.76
#